data_AF-A0A1M5XKF7-F1
#
_entry.id   AF-A0A1M5XKF7-F1
#
_cell.length_a   1.000
_cell.length_b   1.000
_cell.length_c   1.000
_cell.angle_alpha   90.00
_cell.angle_beta   90.00
_cell.angle_gamma   90.00
#
_symmetry.space_group_name_H-M   'P 1'
#
loop_
_entity.id
_entity.type
_entity.pdbx_description
1 polymer ?
#
loop_
_entity_poly.entity_id
_entity_poly.type
_entity_poly.pdbx_seq_one_letter_code
_entity_poly.pdbx_strand_id
1 'polypeptide(L)'
;MGKNTKRTSRKVASQAAATLSDPNASATAKSLAASALAQSGTGKQTGAAMEDKASKVLQSDKYSSDTKSLAGTVLSQSNKAR
;
A
#
# COMPACT_ATOMS: atom_id res chain seq x y z
N MET A 1 25.65 4.45 -3.55
CA MET A 1 24.36 4.02 -2.99
C MET A 1 23.33 3.96 -4.11
N GLY A 2 22.99 2.76 -4.58
CA GLY A 2 22.00 2.58 -5.65
C GLY A 2 20.64 3.04 -5.14
N LYS A 3 20.09 4.10 -5.74
CA LYS A 3 18.72 4.57 -5.43
C LYS A 3 17.77 3.43 -5.76
N ASN A 4 17.01 2.98 -4.77
CA ASN A 4 15.91 2.05 -5.00
C ASN A 4 14.86 2.79 -5.86
N THR A 5 14.89 2.57 -7.17
CA THR A 5 13.99 3.20 -8.14
C THR A 5 12.62 2.52 -8.20
N LYS A 6 12.34 1.53 -7.34
CA LYS A 6 10.99 0.97 -7.15
C LYS A 6 10.11 1.94 -6.36
N ARG A 7 10.02 3.19 -6.83
CA ARG A 7 9.02 4.14 -6.35
C ARG A 7 7.68 3.61 -6.80
N THR A 8 6.74 3.59 -5.87
CA THR A 8 5.32 3.37 -6.14
C THR A 8 4.97 4.34 -7.27
N SER A 9 4.56 3.80 -8.42
CA SER A 9 4.40 4.61 -9.62
C SER A 9 3.46 5.79 -9.32
N ARG A 10 3.64 6.93 -10.00
CA ARG A 10 2.78 8.12 -9.80
C ARG A 10 1.29 7.74 -9.82
N LYS A 11 0.92 6.77 -10.66
CA LYS A 11 -0.42 6.20 -10.73
C LYS A 11 -0.88 5.56 -9.41
N VAL A 12 -0.07 4.72 -8.78
CA VAL A 12 -0.42 4.08 -7.50
C VAL A 12 -0.43 5.09 -6.36
N ALA A 13 0.49 6.07 -6.36
CA ALA A 13 0.47 7.15 -5.38
C ALA A 13 -0.81 8.01 -5.50
N SER A 14 -1.23 8.34 -6.73
CA SER A 14 -2.49 9.03 -6.99
C SER A 14 -3.71 8.19 -6.60
N GLN A 15 -3.71 6.89 -6.88
CA GLN A 15 -4.79 5.98 -6.44
C GLN A 15 -4.85 5.88 -4.92
N ALA A 16 -3.71 5.78 -4.23
CA ALA A 16 -3.65 5.79 -2.78
C ALA A 16 -4.19 7.11 -2.20
N ALA A 17 -3.79 8.25 -2.77
CA ALA A 17 -4.31 9.55 -2.38
C ALA A 17 -5.83 9.65 -2.60
N ALA A 18 -6.35 9.14 -3.72
CA ALA A 18 -7.79 9.09 -3.97
C ALA A 18 -8.53 8.22 -2.94
N THR A 19 -7.99 7.04 -2.59
CA THR A 19 -8.56 6.17 -1.54
C THR A 19 -8.53 6.82 -0.15
N LEU A 20 -7.50 7.63 0.14
CA LEU A 20 -7.43 8.41 1.38
C LEU A 20 -8.51 9.49 1.45
N SER A 21 -8.76 10.16 0.33
CA SER A 21 -9.76 11.22 0.20
C SER A 21 -11.20 10.70 0.04
N ASP A 22 -11.38 9.41 -0.25
CA ASP A 22 -12.70 8.81 -0.43
C ASP A 22 -13.41 8.60 0.94
N PRO A 23 -14.58 9.23 1.19
CA PRO A 23 -15.34 9.01 2.41
C PRO A 23 -15.86 7.58 2.55
N ASN A 24 -16.11 6.87 1.44
CA ASN A 24 -16.61 5.50 1.43
C ASN A 24 -15.50 4.46 1.63
N ALA A 25 -14.23 4.85 1.51
CA ALA A 25 -13.13 3.95 1.72
C ALA A 25 -13.00 3.54 3.19
N SER A 26 -12.88 2.23 3.41
CA SER A 26 -12.69 1.64 4.73
C SER A 26 -11.43 2.17 5.42
N ALA A 27 -11.43 2.17 6.76
CA ALA A 27 -10.26 2.53 7.55
C ALA A 27 -9.01 1.69 7.19
N THR A 28 -9.21 0.42 6.83
CA THR A 28 -8.14 -0.46 6.36
C THR A 28 -7.59 -0.02 5.02
N ALA A 29 -8.45 0.31 4.05
CA ALA A 29 -8.03 0.79 2.74
C ALA A 29 -7.24 2.10 2.85
N LYS A 30 -7.70 3.03 3.69
CA LYS A 30 -7.00 4.29 3.99
C LYS A 30 -5.64 4.05 4.65
N SER A 31 -5.55 3.12 5.59
CA SER A 31 -4.28 2.75 6.24
C SER A 31 -3.26 2.15 5.27
N LEU A 32 -3.72 1.30 4.35
CA LEU A 32 -2.88 0.71 3.30
C LEU A 32 -2.43 1.75 2.29
N ALA A 33 -3.35 2.61 1.84
CA ALA A 33 -3.06 3.71 0.94
C ALA A 33 -2.02 4.68 1.55
N ALA A 34 -2.19 5.05 2.82
CA ALA A 34 -1.23 5.87 3.54
C ALA A 34 0.15 5.19 3.63
N SER A 35 0.19 3.88 3.86
CA SER A 35 1.45 3.13 3.91
C SER A 35 2.12 3.06 2.55
N ALA A 36 1.38 2.79 1.47
CA ALA A 36 1.89 2.81 0.10
C ALA A 36 2.45 4.19 -0.28
N LEU A 37 1.76 5.26 0.13
CA LEU A 37 2.18 6.63 -0.13
C LEU A 37 3.44 7.00 0.68
N ALA A 38 3.50 6.59 1.95
CA ALA A 38 4.67 6.77 2.80
C ALA A 38 5.89 6.05 2.22
N GLN A 39 5.73 4.83 1.70
CA GLN A 39 6.79 4.09 0.99
C GLN A 39 7.17 4.73 -0.35
N SER A 40 6.25 5.43 -1.03
CA SER A 40 6.53 6.13 -2.30
C SER A 40 7.41 7.38 -2.11
N GLY A 41 7.17 8.09 -1.01
CA GLY A 41 7.83 9.36 -0.70
C GLY A 41 9.07 9.20 0.17
N THR A 42 9.18 8.13 0.95
CA THR A 42 10.27 7.92 1.90
C THR A 42 10.83 6.51 1.75
N GLY A 43 12.14 6.34 1.91
CA GLY A 43 12.77 5.00 1.96
C GLY A 43 12.38 4.17 3.20
N LYS A 44 11.27 4.52 3.87
CA LYS A 44 10.75 3.84 5.05
C LYS A 44 10.09 2.53 4.62
N GLN A 45 10.31 1.49 5.39
CA GLN A 45 9.75 0.17 5.13
C GLN A 45 8.39 0.03 5.82
N THR A 46 7.49 -0.69 5.17
CA THR A 46 6.25 -1.16 5.78
C THR A 46 6.61 -2.12 6.91
N GLY A 47 6.05 -1.89 8.10
CA GLY A 47 6.24 -2.79 9.23
C GLY A 47 5.39 -4.05 9.10
N ALA A 48 5.79 -5.13 9.76
CA ALA A 48 5.11 -6.44 9.74
C ALA A 48 3.59 -6.34 9.99
N ALA A 49 3.15 -5.49 10.92
CA ALA A 49 1.73 -5.30 11.21
C ALA A 49 0.92 -4.77 10.00
N MET A 50 1.55 -4.01 9.11
CA MET A 50 0.91 -3.49 7.90
C MET A 50 0.98 -4.49 6.75
N GLU A 51 2.03 -5.30 6.68
CA GLU A 51 2.12 -6.45 5.78
C GLU A 51 1.00 -7.46 6.08
N ASP A 52 0.79 -7.80 7.35
CA ASP A 52 -0.30 -8.69 7.78
C ASP A 52 -1.67 -8.12 7.41
N LYS A 53 -1.89 -6.82 7.60
CA LYS A 53 -3.12 -6.15 7.17
C LYS A 53 -3.31 -6.20 5.66
N ALA A 54 -2.25 -5.96 4.90
CA ALA A 54 -2.28 -6.05 3.44
C ALA A 54 -2.59 -7.47 2.97
N SER A 55 -2.01 -8.49 3.61
CA SER A 55 -2.26 -9.90 3.32
C SER A 55 -3.72 -10.27 3.57
N LYS A 56 -4.27 -9.88 4.73
CA LYS A 56 -5.69 -10.07 5.06
C LYS A 56 -6.62 -9.38 4.05
N VAL A 57 -6.24 -8.22 3.55
CA VAL A 57 -7.01 -7.48 2.55
C VAL A 57 -7.00 -8.19 1.20
N LEU A 58 -5.86 -8.74 0.77
CA LEU A 58 -5.78 -9.56 -0.43
C LEU A 58 -6.63 -10.82 -0.34
N GLN A 59 -6.63 -11.46 0.83
CA GLN A 59 -7.40 -12.69 1.09
C GLN A 59 -8.90 -12.46 1.32
N SER A 60 -9.33 -11.21 1.53
CA SER A 60 -10.73 -10.89 1.83
C SER A 60 -11.45 -10.34 0.60
N ASP A 61 -12.56 -10.98 0.23
CA ASP A 61 -13.40 -10.55 -0.89
C ASP A 61 -14.26 -9.33 -0.60
N LYS A 62 -14.26 -8.86 0.66
CA LYS A 62 -14.94 -7.63 1.07
C LYS A 62 -14.28 -6.37 0.52
N TYR A 63 -13.05 -6.47 0.00
CA TYR A 63 -12.29 -5.33 -0.49
C TYR A 63 -12.33 -5.24 -2.01
N SER A 64 -12.42 -4.01 -2.52
CA SER A 64 -12.39 -3.74 -3.96
C SER A 64 -11.06 -4.15 -4.59
N SER A 65 -11.08 -4.36 -5.91
CA SER A 65 -9.87 -4.61 -6.72
C SER A 65 -8.79 -3.55 -6.48
N ASP A 66 -9.20 -2.29 -6.35
CA ASP A 66 -8.29 -1.17 -6.13
C ASP A 66 -7.60 -1.27 -4.77
N THR A 67 -8.35 -1.61 -3.72
CA THR A 67 -7.80 -1.81 -2.38
C THR A 67 -6.86 -3.01 -2.33
N LYS A 68 -7.22 -4.11 -3.00
CA LYS A 68 -6.37 -5.30 -3.15
C LYS A 68 -5.09 -4.95 -3.93
N SER A 69 -5.17 -4.12 -4.96
CA SER A 69 -4.01 -3.66 -5.73
C SER A 69 -3.06 -2.78 -4.90
N LEU A 70 -3.62 -1.89 -4.06
CA LEU A 70 -2.84 -1.12 -3.09
C LEU A 70 -2.16 -2.03 -2.06
N ALA A 71 -2.88 -3.00 -1.50
CA ALA A 71 -2.32 -3.99 -0.57
C ALA A 71 -1.20 -4.82 -1.21
N GLY A 72 -1.38 -5.28 -2.44
CA GLY A 72 -0.36 -5.98 -3.21
C GLY A 72 0.88 -5.13 -3.48
N THR A 73 0.69 -3.81 -3.66
CA THR A 73 1.81 -2.88 -3.81
C THR A 73 2.57 -2.70 -2.50
N VAL A 74 1.86 -2.51 -1.38
CA VAL A 74 2.46 -2.45 -0.04
C VAL A 74 3.27 -3.72 0.24
N LEU A 75 2.71 -4.90 -0.06
CA LEU A 75 3.37 -6.20 0.12
C LEU A 75 4.58 -6.41 -0.81
N SER A 76 4.49 -5.92 -2.04
CA SER A 76 5.60 -6.00 -3.01
C SER A 76 6.74 -5.03 -2.68
N GLN A 77 6.45 -3.99 -1.91
CA GLN A 77 7.41 -2.98 -1.46
C GLN A 77 7.93 -3.20 -0.04
N SER A 78 7.24 -3.98 0.79
CA SER A 78 7.84 -4.61 1.96
C SER A 78 8.98 -5.53 1.54
N ASN A 79 10.05 -5.54 2.30
CA ASN A 79 11.30 -6.19 1.92
C ASN A 79 11.08 -7.70 1.70
N LYS A 80 11.28 -8.19 0.47
CA LYS A 80 11.21 -9.63 0.16
C LYS A 80 12.39 -10.45 0.71
N ALA A 81 13.42 -9.79 1.23
CA ALA A 81 14.56 -10.43 1.87
C ALA A 81 14.32 -10.45 3.39
N ARG A 82 13.58 -11.45 3.86
CA ARG A 82 13.64 -11.94 5.24
C ARG A 82 13.98 -13.41 5.19
#